data_AF-A0ABF7RRC8-F1
#
_entry.id   AF-A0ABF7RRC8-F1
#
_cell.length_a   1.000
_cell.length_b   1.000
_cell.length_c   1.000
_cell.angle_alpha   90.00
_cell.angle_beta   90.00
_cell.angle_gamma   90.00
#
_symmetry.space_group_name_H-M   'P 1'
#
loop_
_entity.id
_entity.type
_entity.pdbx_description
1 polymer ?
#
loop_
_entity_poly.entity_id
_entity_poly.type
_entity_poly.pdbx_seq_one_letter_code
_entity_poly.pdbx_strand_id
1 'polypeptide(L)' 'MLKISIFTAVIVLIVGLYDIAYAYNRRYRNHNRGVTPFMILGIIFTISGLILIIMHWAK' A
#
# COMPACT_ATOMS: atom_id res chain seq x y z
N MET A 1 -20.05 3.69 13.15
CA MET A 1 -18.58 3.59 13.33
C MET A 1 -18.12 2.22 12.84
N LEU A 2 -17.48 2.13 11.68
CA LEU A 2 -16.84 0.88 11.25
C LEU A 2 -15.71 0.53 12.24
N LYS A 3 -15.82 -0.61 12.92
CA LYS A 3 -14.81 -1.10 13.87
C LYS A 3 -13.69 -1.75 13.05
N ILE A 4 -12.81 -0.92 12.50
CA ILE A 4 -11.69 -1.41 11.67
C ILE A 4 -10.66 -2.06 12.58
N SER A 5 -10.29 -3.29 12.25
CA SER A 5 -9.33 -4.07 13.02
C SER A 5 -7.90 -3.63 12.69
N ILE A 6 -7.00 -3.70 13.67
CA ILE A 6 -5.56 -3.48 13.46
C ILE A 6 -5.01 -4.39 12.35
N PHE A 7 -5.57 -5.61 12.22
CA PHE A 7 -5.24 -6.55 11.15
C PHE A 7 -5.51 -5.99 9.76
N THR A 8 -6.59 -5.21 9.58
CA THR A 8 -6.89 -4.56 8.31
C THR A 8 -5.81 -3.55 7.94
N ALA A 9 -5.34 -2.75 8.90
CA ALA A 9 -4.26 -1.79 8.70
C ALA A 9 -2.96 -2.49 8.28
N VAL A 10 -2.62 -3.60 8.94
CA VAL A 10 -1.44 -4.41 8.64
C VAL A 10 -1.52 -5.02 7.23
N ILE A 11 -2.65 -5.64 6.86
CA ILE A 11 -2.84 -6.25 5.52
C ILE A 11 -2.70 -5.18 4.43
N VAL A 12 -3.35 -4.02 4.62
CA VAL A 12 -3.30 -2.90 3.66
C VAL A 12 -1.86 -2.40 3.47
N LEU A 13 -1.08 -2.30 4.54
CA LEU A 13 0.34 -1.93 4.47
C LEU A 13 1.18 -2.97 3.73
N ILE A 14 0.99 -4.26 4.00
CA ILE A 14 1.71 -5.33 3.30
C ILE A 14 1.41 -5.29 1.80
N VAL A 15 0.14 -5.15 1.42
CA VAL A 15 -0.28 -5.06 0.01
C VAL A 15 0.31 -3.82 -0.66
N GLY A 16 0.26 -2.65 -0.01
CA GLY A 16 0.81 -1.41 -0.55
C GLY A 16 2.32 -1.48 -0.81
N LEU A 17 3.08 -2.04 0.15
CA LEU A 17 4.52 -2.26 0.00
C LEU A 17 4.82 -3.30 -1.09
N TYR A 18 4.01 -4.36 -1.20
CA TYR A 18 4.17 -5.37 -2.24
C TYR A 18 3.96 -4.78 -3.64
N ASP A 19 2.93 -3.95 -3.84
CA ASP A 19 2.67 -3.30 -5.13
C ASP A 19 3.79 -2.34 -5.54
N ILE A 20 4.36 -1.60 -4.59
CA ILE A 20 5.52 -0.74 -4.83
C ILE A 20 6.74 -1.60 -5.21
N ALA A 21 7.02 -2.67 -4.46
CA ALA A 21 8.14 -3.57 -4.75
C ALA A 21 7.98 -4.26 -6.11
N TYR A 22 6.77 -4.69 -6.45
CA TYR A 22 6.45 -5.28 -7.74
C TYR A 22 6.64 -4.28 -8.89
N ALA A 23 6.13 -3.05 -8.73
CA ALA A 23 6.30 -1.98 -9.70
C ALA A 23 7.78 -1.61 -9.88
N TYR A 24 8.55 -1.54 -8.80
CA TYR A 24 9.98 -1.26 -8.83
C TYR A 24 10.77 -2.35 -9.57
N ASN A 25 10.53 -3.62 -9.24
CA ASN A 25 11.21 -4.75 -9.86
C ASN A 25 10.88 -4.88 -11.36
N ARG A 26 9.63 -4.60 -11.76
CA ARG A 26 9.27 -4.53 -13.19
C ARG A 26 9.84 -3.32 -13.89
N ARG A 27 9.89 -2.14 -13.24
CA ARG A 27 10.47 -0.91 -13.83
C ARG A 27 11.94 -1.10 -14.20
N TYR A 28 12.68 -1.86 -13.39
CA TYR A 28 14.07 -2.18 -13.65
C TYR A 28 14.26 -3.18 -14.80
N ARG A 29 13.35 -4.15 -14.93
CA ARG A 29 13.49 -5.27 -15.88
C ARG A 29 12.80 -5.07 -17.23
N ASN A 30 11.77 -4.22 -17.31
CA ASN A 30 11.04 -3.91 -18.54
C ASN A 30 10.54 -2.45 -18.49
N HIS A 31 10.96 -1.63 -19.44
CA HIS A 31 10.49 -0.24 -19.61
C HIS A 31 9.06 -0.19 -20.21
N ASN A 32 8.16 -1.06 -19.74
CA ASN A 32 6.79 -1.12 -20.22
C ASN A 32 5.92 -0.14 -19.43
N ARG A 33 5.15 0.70 -20.13
CA ARG A 33 4.32 1.79 -19.57
C ARG A 33 3.24 1.37 -18.55
N GLY A 34 3.10 0.08 -18.24
CA GLY A 34 2.11 -0.48 -17.31
C GLY A 34 2.53 -0.57 -15.84
N VAL A 35 3.73 -0.12 -15.45
CA VAL A 35 4.18 -0.14 -14.04
C VAL A 35 3.72 1.06 -13.21
N THR A 36 3.46 2.21 -13.85
CA THR A 36 3.00 3.43 -13.19
C THR A 36 1.73 3.25 -12.35
N PRO A 37 0.66 2.58 -12.82
CA PRO A 37 -0.54 2.40 -12.02
C PRO A 37 -0.32 1.53 -10.76
N PHE A 38 0.51 0.49 -10.83
CA PHE A 38 0.85 -0.33 -9.65
C PHE A 38 1.61 0.47 -8.60
N MET A 39 2.53 1.34 -9.03
CA MET A 39 3.27 2.19 -8.10
C MET A 39 2.35 3.21 -7.41
N ILE A 40 1.43 3.83 -8.16
CA ILE A 40 0.44 4.77 -7.59
C ILE A 40 -0.50 4.04 -6.61
N LEU A 41 -1.01 2.87 -7.00
CA LEU A 41 -1.90 2.08 -6.15
C LEU A 41 -1.22 1.65 -4.85
N GLY A 42 0.03 1.20 -4.93
CA GLY A 42 0.83 0.81 -3.77
C GLY A 42 1.10 1.99 -2.82
N ILE A 43 1.35 3.19 -3.35
CA ILE A 43 1.50 4.41 -2.53
C ILE A 43 0.19 4.73 -1.79
N ILE A 44 -0.95 4.68 -2.48
CA ILE A 44 -2.26 4.94 -1.86
C ILE A 44 -2.52 3.94 -0.73
N PHE A 45 -2.34 2.64 -0.97
CA PHE A 45 -2.52 1.62 0.06
C PHE A 45 -1.56 1.80 1.24
N THR A 46 -0.30 2.15 0.99
CA THR A 46 0.67 2.40 2.05
C THR A 46 0.26 3.57 2.95
N ILE A 47 -0.17 4.69 2.34
CA ILE A 47 -0.64 5.88 3.07
C ILE A 47 -1.93 5.55 3.86
N SER A 48 -2.89 4.89 3.22
CA SER A 48 -4.13 4.47 3.90
C SER A 48 -3.85 3.53 5.07
N GLY A 49 -2.95 2.56 4.91
CA GLY A 49 -2.54 1.66 5.99
C GLY A 49 -1.89 2.41 7.15
N LEU A 50 -1.02 3.38 6.86
CA LEU A 50 -0.41 4.24 7.89
C LEU A 50 -1.46 5.04 8.67
N ILE A 51 -2.42 5.66 7.96
CA ILE A 51 -3.51 6.41 8.57
C ILE A 51 -4.34 5.51 9.48
N LEU A 52 -4.66 4.28 9.04
CA LEU A 52 -5.40 3.32 9.84
C LEU A 52 -4.66 2.94 11.13
N ILE A 53 -3.33 2.79 11.10
CA ILE A 53 -2.53 2.54 12.30
C ILE A 53 -2.58 3.75 13.24
N ILE A 54 -2.36 4.97 12.72
CA ILE A 54 -2.37 6.20 13.51
C ILE A 54 -3.74 6.39 14.18
N MET A 55 -4.84 6.20 13.44
CA MET A 55 -6.20 6.29 13.97
C MET A 55 -6.51 5.22 15.02
N HIS A 56 -5.92 4.03 14.89
CA HIS A 56 -6.08 2.98 15.90
C HIS A 56 -5.35 3.34 17.20
N TRP A 57 -4.20 4.00 17.11
CA TRP A 57 -3.38 4.42 18.26
C TRP A 57 -3.86 5.71 18.93
N ALA A 58 -4.42 6.64 18.16
CA ALA A 58 -4.95 7.91 18.66
C ALA A 58 -6.33 7.78 19.32
N LYS A 59 -6.88 6.57 19.40
CA LYS A 59 -8.17 6.25 20.01
C LYS A 59 -7.96 5.56 21.36
#